data_AF-C1BY16-F1
#
_entry.id   AF-C1BY16-F1
#
_cell.length_a   1.000
_cell.length_b   1.000
_cell.length_c   1.000
_cell.angle_alpha   90.00
_cell.angle_beta   90.00
_cell.angle_gamma   90.00
#
_symmetry.space_group_name_H-M   'P 1'
#
loop_
_entity.id
_entity.type
_entity.pdbx_description
1 polymer ?
#
loop_
_entity_poly.entity_id
_entity_poly.type
_entity_poly.pdbx_seq_one_letter_code
_entity_poly.pdbx_strand_id
1 'polypeptide(L)'
;MFLKMSSLSDAERNGFKNMFDIMSMKDILSLSDTVTNKLIAVGSTTEAVEAILSYTKDAEELLKRRKVHRDIIFKYLAKEGVVMPTDSDKNQLVKKTLQFWSTGKALDQQTPSVVTSLGLRPSASLSSPHGLVLVAVAGTIHRDTVCLGVYEQVFGPIRSPLEQNSWKIKFVNLKIRGPEVLGGAGELVSPSLTCSPTELQLLLLR
;
A
#
# COMPACT_ATOMS: atom_id res chain seq x y z
N MET A 1 33.44 -16.66 -5.25
CA MET A 1 32.78 -16.70 -6.57
C MET A 1 31.31 -17.04 -6.35
N PHE A 2 30.39 -16.10 -6.61
CA PHE A 2 28.99 -16.40 -6.90
C PHE A 2 28.56 -15.43 -7.99
N LEU A 3 28.54 -15.92 -9.23
CA LEU A 3 27.99 -15.21 -10.37
C LEU A 3 26.48 -15.08 -10.13
N LYS A 4 26.02 -13.87 -9.82
CA LYS A 4 24.60 -13.54 -9.86
C LYS A 4 24.19 -13.57 -11.33
N MET A 5 23.73 -14.72 -11.80
CA MET A 5 23.05 -14.82 -13.08
C MET A 5 21.71 -14.10 -12.89
N SER A 6 21.67 -12.83 -13.29
CA SER A 6 20.52 -11.94 -13.13
C SER A 6 19.39 -12.37 -14.05
N SER A 7 18.62 -13.35 -13.58
CA SER A 7 17.23 -13.55 -13.98
C SER A 7 16.33 -12.70 -13.10
N LEU A 8 15.29 -12.10 -13.68
CA LEU A 8 14.21 -11.46 -12.92
C LEU A 8 13.69 -12.42 -11.84
N SER A 9 13.50 -11.91 -10.63
CA SER A 9 12.84 -12.61 -9.53
C SER A 9 11.37 -12.87 -9.85
N ASP A 10 10.76 -13.84 -9.16
CA ASP A 10 9.36 -14.20 -9.40
C ASP A 10 8.40 -13.02 -9.14
N ALA A 11 8.70 -12.18 -8.14
CA ALA A 11 7.95 -10.97 -7.86
C ALA A 11 8.01 -9.95 -9.01
N GLU A 12 9.20 -9.75 -9.59
CA GLU A 12 9.38 -8.86 -10.74
C GLU A 12 8.68 -9.41 -11.98
N ARG A 13 8.79 -10.72 -12.24
CA ARG A 13 8.11 -11.38 -13.36
C ARG A 13 6.60 -11.22 -13.26
N ASN A 14 6.04 -11.44 -12.08
CA ASN A 14 4.61 -11.26 -11.85
C ASN A 14 4.19 -9.80 -11.97
N GLY A 15 5.01 -8.88 -11.43
CA GLY A 15 4.77 -7.44 -11.53
C GLY A 15 4.74 -6.95 -12.98
N PHE A 16 5.67 -7.42 -13.82
CA PHE A 16 5.65 -7.10 -15.25
C PHE A 16 4.43 -7.68 -15.97
N LYS A 17 4.02 -8.93 -15.67
CA LYS A 17 2.77 -9.50 -16.23
C LYS A 17 1.56 -8.63 -15.91
N ASN A 18 1.41 -8.23 -14.65
CA ASN A 18 0.32 -7.37 -14.19
C ASN A 18 0.39 -5.96 -14.80
N MET A 19 1.60 -5.43 -15.03
CA MET A 19 1.80 -4.14 -15.67
C MET A 19 1.48 -4.19 -17.17
N PHE A 20 1.82 -5.29 -17.85
CA PHE A 20 1.56 -5.47 -19.27
C PHE A 20 0.08 -5.66 -19.58
N ASP A 21 -0.70 -6.23 -18.67
CA ASP A 21 -2.17 -6.28 -18.75
C ASP A 21 -2.82 -4.88 -18.89
N ILE A 22 -2.14 -3.83 -18.40
CA ILE A 22 -2.62 -2.44 -18.45
C ILE A 22 -2.24 -1.77 -19.79
N MET A 23 -1.33 -2.36 -20.56
CA MET A 23 -0.73 -1.77 -21.75
C MET A 23 -1.38 -2.32 -23.03
N SER A 24 -1.37 -1.53 -24.10
CA SER A 24 -1.97 -1.95 -25.37
C SER A 24 -1.12 -3.02 -26.07
N MET A 25 -1.78 -3.93 -26.81
CA MET A 25 -1.10 -4.97 -27.61
C MET A 25 -0.01 -4.40 -28.52
N LYS A 26 -0.28 -3.27 -29.20
CA LYS A 26 0.69 -2.60 -30.08
C LYS A 26 1.93 -2.11 -29.33
N ASP A 27 1.77 -1.61 -28.11
CA ASP A 27 2.88 -1.14 -27.29
C ASP A 27 3.70 -2.28 -26.71
N ILE A 28 3.05 -3.40 -26.34
CA ILE A 28 3.73 -4.62 -25.90
C ILE A 28 4.61 -5.18 -27.01
N LEU A 29 4.08 -5.29 -28.24
CA LEU A 29 4.88 -5.74 -29.40
C LEU A 29 6.05 -4.79 -29.71
N SER A 30 5.83 -3.47 -29.63
CA SER A 30 6.91 -2.50 -29.84
C SER A 30 7.97 -2.56 -28.72
N LEU A 31 7.55 -2.87 -27.50
CA LEU A 31 8.45 -3.10 -26.38
C LEU A 31 9.24 -4.41 -26.57
N SER A 32 8.60 -5.49 -27.03
CA SER A 32 9.27 -6.76 -27.29
C SER A 32 10.32 -6.62 -28.38
N ASP A 33 10.02 -5.94 -29.50
CA ASP A 33 11.00 -5.69 -30.56
C ASP A 33 12.27 -4.99 -30.06
N THR A 34 12.10 -4.07 -29.10
CA THR A 34 13.22 -3.32 -28.52
C THR A 34 13.99 -4.15 -27.50
N VAL A 35 13.32 -5.01 -26.74
CA VAL A 35 13.93 -5.87 -25.72
C VAL A 35 14.64 -7.07 -26.34
N THR A 36 14.07 -7.64 -27.42
CA THR A 36 14.63 -8.77 -28.17
C THR A 36 15.55 -8.33 -29.31
N ASN A 37 15.73 -7.01 -29.51
CA ASN A 37 16.48 -6.44 -30.64
C ASN A 37 16.01 -7.02 -32.00
N LYS A 38 14.69 -7.17 -32.14
CA LYS A 38 13.99 -7.76 -33.31
C LYS A 38 14.46 -9.17 -33.69
N LEU A 39 15.12 -9.90 -32.80
CA LEU A 39 15.51 -11.30 -33.07
C LEU A 39 14.32 -12.26 -33.11
N ILE A 40 13.20 -11.88 -32.49
CA ILE A 40 11.99 -12.72 -32.41
C ILE A 40 10.83 -11.93 -32.97
N ALA A 41 10.25 -12.41 -34.07
CA ALA A 41 8.99 -11.90 -34.59
C ALA A 41 7.86 -12.49 -33.74
N VAL A 42 7.22 -11.64 -32.95
CA VAL A 42 6.15 -12.07 -32.05
C VAL A 42 4.78 -11.68 -32.61
N GLY A 43 3.87 -12.65 -32.71
CA GLY A 43 2.53 -12.44 -33.28
C GLY A 43 1.44 -12.16 -32.25
N SER A 44 1.66 -12.53 -30.98
CA SER A 44 0.64 -12.47 -29.93
C SER A 44 1.12 -11.79 -28.64
N THR A 45 0.17 -11.27 -27.84
CA THR A 45 0.49 -10.56 -26.59
C THR A 45 1.24 -11.46 -25.63
N THR A 46 0.78 -12.70 -25.48
CA THR A 46 1.33 -13.66 -24.51
C THR A 46 2.77 -14.04 -24.85
N GLU A 47 3.04 -14.38 -26.10
CA GLU A 47 4.39 -14.66 -26.57
C GLU A 47 5.30 -13.43 -26.39
N ALA A 48 4.78 -12.23 -26.56
CA ALA A 48 5.57 -11.00 -26.46
C ALA A 48 5.98 -10.74 -25.01
N VAL A 49 5.05 -10.96 -24.08
CA VAL A 49 5.31 -10.92 -22.64
C VAL A 49 6.37 -11.95 -22.26
N GLU A 50 6.24 -13.19 -22.71
CA GLU A 50 7.21 -14.25 -22.40
C GLU A 50 8.60 -13.97 -22.98
N ALA A 51 8.67 -13.45 -24.21
CA ALA A 51 9.91 -13.04 -24.84
C ALA A 51 10.58 -11.88 -24.08
N ILE A 52 9.81 -10.85 -23.67
CA ILE A 52 10.32 -9.75 -22.86
C ILE A 52 10.87 -10.26 -21.53
N LEU A 53 10.13 -11.11 -20.83
CA LEU A 53 10.54 -11.67 -19.53
C LEU A 53 11.75 -12.61 -19.63
N SER A 54 11.99 -13.21 -20.80
CA SER A 54 13.13 -14.10 -21.05
C SER A 54 14.40 -13.33 -21.40
N TYR A 55 14.27 -12.21 -22.13
CA TYR A 55 15.42 -11.41 -22.58
C TYR A 55 15.77 -10.24 -21.64
N THR A 56 14.90 -9.92 -20.69
CA THR A 56 15.15 -8.87 -19.69
C THR A 56 15.97 -9.43 -18.51
N LYS A 57 17.15 -8.82 -18.27
CA LYS A 57 18.04 -9.14 -17.15
C LYS A 57 17.92 -8.14 -15.99
N ASP A 58 17.43 -6.94 -16.29
CA ASP A 58 17.35 -5.83 -15.34
C ASP A 58 15.95 -5.19 -15.42
N ALA A 59 15.23 -5.26 -14.30
CA ALA A 59 13.89 -4.71 -14.17
C ALA A 59 13.87 -3.17 -14.26
N GLU A 60 14.90 -2.50 -13.75
CA GLU A 60 15.00 -1.04 -13.77
C GLU A 60 15.16 -0.53 -15.21
N GLU A 61 16.01 -1.19 -16.01
CA GLU A 61 16.19 -0.85 -17.43
C GLU A 61 14.90 -1.02 -18.22
N LEU A 62 14.13 -2.07 -17.95
CA LEU A 62 12.85 -2.30 -18.61
C LEU A 62 11.83 -1.21 -18.26
N LEU A 63 11.72 -0.82 -16.99
CA LEU A 63 10.81 0.25 -16.55
C LEU A 63 11.23 1.64 -17.10
N LYS A 64 12.53 1.86 -17.37
CA LYS A 64 13.02 3.11 -17.95
C LYS A 64 12.75 3.23 -19.46
N ARG A 65 12.49 2.14 -20.18
CA ARG A 65 12.23 2.16 -21.64
C ARG A 65 11.07 3.11 -22.01
N ARG A 66 11.16 3.69 -23.20
CA ARG A 66 10.24 4.75 -23.67
C ARG A 66 8.78 4.31 -23.69
N LYS A 67 8.51 3.04 -23.96
CA LYS A 67 7.16 2.46 -24.01
C LYS A 67 6.50 2.26 -22.65
N VAL A 68 7.30 2.13 -21.59
CA VAL A 68 6.79 2.10 -20.23
C VAL A 68 6.64 3.55 -19.77
N HIS A 69 5.46 4.11 -20.03
CA HIS A 69 5.16 5.49 -19.65
C HIS A 69 4.90 5.61 -18.15
N ARG A 70 5.10 6.82 -17.63
CA ARG A 70 4.81 7.20 -16.25
C ARG A 70 3.42 6.73 -15.81
N ASP A 71 2.40 6.99 -16.62
CA ASP A 71 1.01 6.70 -16.27
C ASP A 71 0.72 5.19 -16.21
N ILE A 72 1.46 4.37 -16.97
CA ILE A 72 1.36 2.91 -16.90
C ILE A 72 1.91 2.43 -15.55
N ILE A 73 3.09 2.91 -15.14
CA ILE A 73 3.67 2.56 -13.84
C ILE A 73 2.80 3.08 -12.70
N PHE A 74 2.28 4.30 -12.82
CA PHE A 74 1.39 4.90 -11.82
C PHE A 74 0.10 4.09 -11.66
N LYS A 75 -0.55 3.74 -12.78
CA LYS A 75 -1.77 2.94 -12.79
C LYS A 75 -1.53 1.52 -12.27
N TYR A 76 -0.38 0.92 -12.60
CA TYR A 76 0.05 -0.36 -12.05
C TYR A 76 0.19 -0.30 -10.52
N LEU A 77 0.96 0.67 -10.00
CA LEU A 77 1.16 0.83 -8.57
C LEU A 77 -0.18 1.07 -7.85
N ALA A 78 -1.07 1.87 -8.42
CA ALA A 78 -2.41 2.07 -7.89
C ALA A 78 -3.25 0.76 -7.88
N LYS A 79 -3.17 -0.05 -8.95
CA LYS A 79 -3.83 -1.37 -9.03
C LYS A 79 -3.30 -2.34 -7.97
N GLU A 80 -2.01 -2.27 -7.66
CA GLU A 80 -1.34 -3.07 -6.61
C GLU A 80 -1.48 -2.46 -5.20
N GLY A 81 -2.26 -1.38 -5.03
CA GLY A 81 -2.50 -0.74 -3.72
C GLY A 81 -1.36 0.15 -3.20
N VAL A 82 -0.36 0.44 -4.03
CA VAL A 82 0.74 1.36 -3.70
C VAL A 82 0.35 2.79 -4.04
N VAL A 83 0.01 3.57 -3.02
CA VAL A 83 -0.37 4.99 -3.17
C VAL A 83 0.85 5.84 -3.53
N MET A 84 0.84 6.40 -4.74
CA MET A 84 1.85 7.35 -5.22
C MET A 84 1.23 8.74 -5.43
N PRO A 85 1.96 9.82 -5.09
CA PRO A 85 1.55 11.18 -5.44
C PRO A 85 1.33 11.37 -6.95
N THR A 86 0.28 12.11 -7.34
CA THR A 86 -0.08 12.35 -8.75
C THR A 86 0.89 13.26 -9.50
N ASP A 87 1.85 13.86 -8.80
CA ASP A 87 2.97 14.65 -9.32
C ASP A 87 4.28 13.83 -9.39
N SER A 88 4.27 12.57 -8.95
CA SER A 88 5.48 11.73 -8.93
C SER A 88 6.10 11.59 -10.32
N ASP A 89 7.40 11.80 -10.43
CA ASP A 89 8.11 11.66 -11.70
C ASP A 89 8.37 10.18 -12.07
N LYS A 90 8.76 9.92 -13.33
CA LYS A 90 9.00 8.55 -13.81
C LYS A 90 10.04 7.80 -12.96
N ASN A 91 11.13 8.47 -12.56
CA ASN A 91 12.20 7.83 -11.79
C ASN A 91 11.75 7.47 -10.38
N GLN A 92 10.93 8.30 -9.74
CA GLN A 92 10.31 8.00 -8.46
C GLN A 92 9.41 6.77 -8.54
N LEU A 93 8.59 6.67 -9.58
CA LEU A 93 7.73 5.50 -9.80
C LEU A 93 8.55 4.23 -10.05
N VAL A 94 9.62 4.32 -10.83
CA VAL A 94 10.57 3.20 -11.06
C VAL A 94 11.17 2.74 -9.74
N LYS A 95 11.78 3.65 -8.96
CA LYS A 95 12.40 3.33 -7.66
C LYS A 95 11.39 2.67 -6.71
N LYS A 96 10.17 3.20 -6.63
CA LYS A 96 9.13 2.64 -5.78
C LYS A 96 8.70 1.25 -6.22
N THR A 97 8.58 1.01 -7.53
CA THR A 97 8.21 -0.29 -8.11
C THR A 97 9.25 -1.35 -7.78
N LEU A 98 10.53 -1.04 -7.95
CA LEU A 98 11.62 -1.96 -7.59
C LEU A 98 11.65 -2.27 -6.09
N GLN A 99 11.43 -1.25 -5.25
CA GLN A 99 11.32 -1.44 -3.80
C GLN A 99 10.13 -2.34 -3.46
N PHE A 100 8.98 -2.14 -4.10
CA PHE A 100 7.78 -2.93 -3.89
C PHE A 100 8.04 -4.41 -4.20
N TRP A 101 8.65 -4.72 -5.36
CA TRP A 101 9.02 -6.08 -5.73
C TRP A 101 10.08 -6.70 -4.81
N SER A 102 11.01 -5.89 -4.29
CA SER A 102 12.05 -6.36 -3.35
C SER A 102 11.52 -6.67 -1.95
N THR A 103 10.36 -6.12 -1.56
CA THR A 103 9.82 -6.27 -0.20
C THR A 103 9.02 -7.56 -0.01
N GLY A 104 8.83 -8.36 -1.07
CA GLY A 104 8.31 -9.73 -0.98
C GLY A 104 6.89 -9.86 -0.41
N LYS A 105 6.07 -8.80 -0.41
CA LYS A 105 4.71 -8.85 0.10
C LYS A 105 3.71 -9.03 -1.04
N ALA A 106 3.16 -10.24 -1.13
CA ALA A 106 1.77 -10.42 -1.49
C ALA A 106 0.94 -9.67 -0.45
N LEU A 107 0.46 -8.47 -0.79
CA LEU A 107 -0.63 -7.88 -0.03
C LEU A 107 -1.89 -8.59 -0.51
N ASP A 108 -2.43 -9.44 0.37
CA ASP A 108 -3.83 -9.79 0.34
C ASP A 108 -4.66 -8.50 0.19
N GLN A 109 -5.69 -8.62 -0.63
CA GLN A 109 -6.65 -7.61 -1.04
C GLN A 109 -6.91 -6.52 0.02
N GLN A 110 -6.68 -5.26 -0.35
CA GLN A 110 -7.46 -4.15 0.21
C GLN A 110 -7.66 -3.04 -0.83
N THR A 111 -8.42 -3.36 -1.87
CA THR A 111 -9.17 -2.33 -2.61
C THR A 111 -10.23 -1.71 -1.67
N PRO A 112 -10.56 -0.42 -1.87
CA PRO A 112 -11.53 0.32 -1.07
C PRO A 112 -12.94 -0.16 -1.42
N SER A 113 -13.31 -1.31 -0.87
CA SER A 113 -14.68 -1.77 -0.85
C SER A 113 -15.24 -1.43 0.51
N VAL A 114 -16.28 -0.60 0.50
CA VAL A 114 -17.18 -0.34 1.62
C VAL A 114 -17.43 -1.65 2.37
N VAL A 115 -16.83 -1.81 3.56
CA VAL A 115 -17.26 -2.81 4.53
C VAL A 115 -17.53 -2.09 5.82
N THR A 116 -18.80 -1.69 5.92
CA THR A 116 -19.52 -1.55 7.17
C THR A 116 -19.37 -2.85 7.95
N SER A 117 -18.43 -2.90 8.89
CA SER A 117 -18.56 -3.76 10.06
C SER A 117 -17.77 -3.13 11.20
N LEU A 118 -18.42 -2.17 11.88
CA LEU A 118 -18.05 -1.82 13.25
C LEU A 118 -18.31 -3.05 14.13
N GLY A 119 -17.29 -3.88 14.26
CA GLY A 119 -17.31 -5.07 15.09
C GLY A 119 -15.90 -5.48 15.45
N LEU A 120 -15.51 -5.19 16.69
CA LEU A 120 -14.55 -6.01 17.46
C LEU A 120 -13.11 -6.12 16.92
N ARG A 121 -12.53 -5.06 16.34
CA ARG A 121 -11.08 -4.99 16.15
C ARG A 121 -10.45 -3.90 17.01
N PRO A 122 -9.32 -4.17 17.71
CA PRO A 122 -8.62 -3.19 18.54
C PRO A 122 -7.91 -2.11 17.71
N SER A 123 -7.98 -2.17 16.38
CA SER A 123 -7.49 -1.12 15.50
C SER A 123 -8.39 -0.92 14.28
N ALA A 124 -8.52 0.34 13.86
CA ALA A 124 -9.24 0.74 12.65
C ALA A 124 -8.51 1.91 11.97
N SER A 125 -8.58 2.00 10.64
CA SER A 125 -7.99 3.11 9.89
C SER A 125 -8.89 3.61 8.77
N LEU A 126 -8.91 4.92 8.57
CA LEU A 126 -9.65 5.60 7.49
C LEU A 126 -8.74 6.64 6.83
N SER A 127 -8.98 7.00 5.57
CA SER A 127 -8.20 8.03 4.88
C SER A 127 -9.10 8.99 4.12
N SER A 128 -8.78 10.28 4.18
CA SER A 128 -9.37 11.34 3.39
C SER A 128 -8.60 11.53 2.09
N PRO A 129 -9.27 11.89 0.98
CA PRO A 129 -8.62 12.29 -0.28
C PRO A 129 -7.58 13.40 -0.11
N HIS A 130 -7.70 14.24 0.93
CA HIS A 130 -6.83 15.37 1.19
C HIS A 130 -5.56 15.01 2.00
N GLY A 131 -5.25 13.71 2.15
CA GLY A 131 -3.99 13.25 2.77
C GLY A 131 -4.02 13.12 4.30
N LEU A 132 -5.18 13.33 4.93
CA LEU A 132 -5.42 13.00 6.33
C LEU A 132 -5.72 11.51 6.47
N VAL A 133 -5.03 10.84 7.40
CA VAL A 133 -5.28 9.45 7.77
C VAL A 133 -5.75 9.44 9.22
N LEU A 134 -6.74 8.61 9.51
CA LEU A 134 -7.22 8.30 10.85
C LEU A 134 -6.67 6.93 11.25
N VAL A 135 -6.12 6.83 12.44
CA VAL A 135 -5.66 5.57 13.04
C VAL A 135 -6.26 5.49 14.45
N ALA A 136 -7.19 4.58 14.67
CA ALA A 136 -7.80 4.31 15.96
C ALA A 136 -7.21 3.03 16.56
N VAL A 137 -6.87 3.06 17.86
CA VAL A 137 -6.30 1.94 18.62
C VAL A 137 -7.00 1.82 19.97
N ALA A 138 -7.33 0.61 20.40
CA ALA A 138 -7.79 0.32 21.76
C ALA A 138 -6.78 -0.58 22.48
N GLY A 139 -6.57 -0.35 23.77
CA GLY A 139 -5.62 -1.12 24.58
C GLY A 139 -5.92 -1.05 26.07
N THR A 140 -5.06 -1.65 26.89
CA THR A 140 -5.13 -1.61 28.36
C THR A 140 -4.06 -0.70 28.93
N ILE A 141 -4.35 -0.07 30.06
CA ILE A 141 -3.40 0.75 30.84
C ILE A 141 -2.97 -0.07 32.03
N HIS A 142 -1.68 -0.34 32.19
CA HIS A 142 -1.14 -1.13 33.29
C HIS A 142 -0.18 -0.28 34.14
N ARG A 143 -0.17 -0.52 35.45
CA ARG A 143 0.89 -0.09 36.36
C ARG A 143 1.42 -1.33 37.06
N ASP A 144 2.70 -1.62 36.86
CA ASP A 144 3.32 -2.88 37.24
C ASP A 144 2.54 -4.08 36.67
N THR A 145 1.98 -4.94 37.52
CA THR A 145 1.15 -6.09 37.13
C THR A 145 -0.35 -5.81 37.20
N VAL A 146 -0.76 -4.60 37.59
CA VAL A 146 -2.16 -4.22 37.80
C VAL A 146 -2.69 -3.51 36.56
N CYS A 147 -3.74 -4.07 35.95
CA CYS A 147 -4.48 -3.38 34.90
C CYS A 147 -5.38 -2.30 35.52
N LEU A 148 -5.11 -1.04 35.15
CA LEU A 148 -5.81 0.15 35.61
C LEU A 148 -7.01 0.53 34.73
N GLY A 149 -7.22 -0.15 33.61
CA GLY A 149 -8.35 0.09 32.72
C GLY A 149 -8.00 -0.05 31.25
N VAL A 150 -8.85 0.50 30.39
CA VAL A 150 -8.70 0.49 28.94
C VAL A 150 -8.64 1.90 28.37
N TYR A 151 -7.97 2.05 27.23
CA TYR A 151 -7.93 3.29 26.48
C TYR A 151 -8.34 3.07 25.03
N GLU A 152 -8.85 4.14 24.42
CA GLU A 152 -9.03 4.29 22.99
C GLU A 152 -8.30 5.56 22.56
N GLN A 153 -7.43 5.42 21.56
CA GLN A 153 -6.64 6.52 21.03
C GLN A 153 -6.82 6.62 19.52
N VAL A 154 -7.25 7.79 19.06
CA VAL A 154 -7.42 8.11 17.64
C VAL A 154 -6.40 9.16 17.25
N PHE A 155 -5.55 8.84 16.29
CA PHE A 155 -4.58 9.76 15.70
C PHE A 155 -5.08 10.23 14.34
N GLY A 156 -4.90 11.52 14.07
CA GLY A 156 -5.10 12.12 12.76
C GLY A 156 -3.78 12.59 12.14
N PRO A 157 -2.88 11.70 11.68
CA PRO A 157 -1.70 12.12 10.92
C PRO A 157 -2.08 12.64 9.53
N ILE A 158 -1.54 13.79 9.16
CA ILE A 158 -1.60 14.33 7.80
C ILE A 158 -0.23 14.20 7.14
N ARG A 159 -0.23 13.71 5.89
CA ARG A 159 1.00 13.58 5.12
C ARG A 159 1.45 14.95 4.60
N SER A 160 2.74 15.26 4.74
CA SER A 160 3.36 16.42 4.11
C SER A 160 3.31 16.27 2.58
N PRO A 161 2.81 17.26 1.83
CA PRO A 161 2.87 17.24 0.37
C PRO A 161 4.30 17.39 -0.16
N LEU A 162 5.18 18.04 0.60
CA LEU A 162 6.51 18.45 0.15
C LEU A 162 7.61 17.41 0.43
N GLU A 163 7.38 16.51 1.39
CA GLU A 163 8.38 15.54 1.86
C GLU A 163 7.81 14.12 1.90
N GLN A 164 8.50 13.17 1.26
CA GLN A 164 8.09 11.77 1.22
C GLN A 164 8.15 11.16 2.64
N ASN A 165 7.06 10.50 3.07
CA ASN A 165 6.95 9.83 4.37
C ASN A 165 7.11 10.75 5.60
N SER A 166 6.95 12.07 5.40
CA SER A 166 6.87 13.04 6.49
C SER A 166 5.41 13.18 6.91
N TRP A 167 5.09 12.82 8.15
CA TRP A 167 3.74 12.85 8.71
C TRP A 167 3.71 13.79 9.90
N LYS A 168 2.73 14.70 9.92
CA LYS A 168 2.48 15.58 11.07
C LYS A 168 1.18 15.17 11.74
N ILE A 169 1.18 15.13 13.06
CA ILE A 169 -0.03 14.88 13.83
C ILE A 169 -0.90 16.15 13.77
N LYS A 170 -2.06 16.05 13.12
CA LYS A 170 -3.05 17.14 13.08
C LYS A 170 -3.87 17.18 14.37
N PHE A 171 -4.27 16.02 14.87
CA PHE A 171 -4.95 15.88 16.16
C PHE A 171 -4.72 14.50 16.76
N VAL A 172 -4.95 14.42 18.08
CA VAL A 172 -5.00 13.17 18.85
C VAL A 172 -6.22 13.25 19.76
N ASN A 173 -7.06 12.23 19.73
CA ASN A 173 -8.15 12.06 20.67
C ASN A 173 -7.85 10.84 21.55
N LEU A 174 -7.85 11.03 22.86
CA LEU A 174 -7.60 9.97 23.83
C LEU A 174 -8.81 9.85 24.77
N LYS A 175 -9.32 8.63 24.92
CA LYS A 175 -10.39 8.27 25.84
C LYS A 175 -9.89 7.17 26.76
N ILE A 176 -9.93 7.41 28.07
CA ILE A 176 -9.52 6.44 29.08
C ILE A 176 -10.75 6.03 29.87
N ARG A 177 -10.91 4.72 30.12
CA ARG A 177 -11.92 4.16 31.00
C ARG A 177 -11.23 3.35 32.09
N GLY A 178 -11.44 3.76 33.34
CA GLY A 178 -11.02 2.98 34.51
C GLY A 178 -12.05 1.91 34.86
N PRO A 179 -11.70 0.98 35.77
CA PRO A 179 -12.66 0.05 36.35
C PRO A 179 -13.76 0.84 37.08
N GLU A 180 -15.04 0.54 36.79
CA GLU A 180 -16.16 1.20 37.46
C GLU A 180 -16.17 0.87 38.97
N VAL A 181 -16.13 1.90 39.82
CA VAL A 181 -16.19 1.78 41.29
C VAL A 181 -17.64 1.94 41.76
N LEU A 182 -18.56 1.16 41.20
CA LEU A 182 -19.96 1.13 41.66
C LEU A 182 -20.42 -0.33 41.80
N GLY A 183 -20.10 -0.91 42.96
CA GLY A 183 -20.89 -1.96 43.60
C GLY A 183 -21.13 -3.25 42.83
N GLY A 184 -20.14 -4.13 42.79
CA GLY A 184 -20.33 -5.56 42.50
C GLY A 184 -19.53 -6.04 41.28
N ALA A 185 -18.47 -6.81 41.55
CA ALA A 185 -17.66 -7.53 40.57
C ALA A 185 -17.25 -6.71 39.33
N GLY A 186 -16.22 -5.88 39.47
CA GLY A 186 -15.60 -5.16 38.35
C GLY A 186 -14.99 -6.13 37.34
N GLU A 187 -15.78 -6.52 36.35
CA GLU A 187 -15.32 -7.27 35.18
C GLU A 187 -14.40 -6.35 34.36
N LEU A 188 -13.16 -6.80 34.15
CA LEU A 188 -12.19 -6.06 33.36
C LEU A 188 -12.64 -6.05 31.89
N VAL A 189 -13.24 -4.94 31.45
CA VAL A 189 -13.78 -4.79 30.10
C VAL A 189 -12.66 -4.97 29.07
N SER A 190 -12.91 -5.83 28.07
CA SER A 190 -12.00 -6.06 26.95
C SER A 190 -11.73 -4.76 26.18
N PRO A 191 -10.49 -4.46 25.75
CA PRO A 191 -10.20 -3.27 24.96
C PRO A 191 -10.87 -3.37 23.58
N SER A 192 -11.92 -2.56 23.37
CA SER A 192 -12.63 -2.45 22.11
C SER A 192 -12.79 -0.99 21.71
N LEU A 193 -12.69 -0.71 20.42
CA LEU A 193 -13.01 0.61 19.88
C LEU A 193 -14.52 0.85 19.96
N THR A 194 -14.93 1.90 20.66
CA THR A 194 -16.33 2.34 20.77
C THR A 194 -16.66 3.51 19.84
N CYS A 195 -15.67 4.05 19.13
CA CYS A 195 -15.85 5.17 18.20
C CYS A 195 -16.89 4.82 17.13
N SER A 196 -17.93 5.65 17.03
CA SER A 196 -18.93 5.51 15.98
C SER A 196 -18.36 5.95 14.62
N PRO A 197 -18.88 5.43 13.49
CA PRO A 197 -18.43 5.88 12.16
C PRO A 197 -18.72 7.35 11.93
N THR A 198 -19.78 7.90 12.54
CA THR A 198 -20.12 9.33 12.45
C THR A 198 -19.07 10.21 13.12
N GLU A 199 -18.58 9.82 14.30
CA GLU A 199 -17.49 10.53 14.98
C GLU A 199 -16.20 10.51 14.16
N LEU A 200 -15.86 9.35 13.58
CA LEU A 200 -14.69 9.23 12.71
C LEU A 200 -14.82 10.09 11.45
N GLN A 201 -16.00 10.17 10.85
CA GLN A 201 -16.26 11.04 9.70
C GLN A 201 -16.14 12.53 10.06
N LEU A 202 -16.66 12.95 11.22
CA LEU A 202 -16.50 14.32 11.70
C LEU A 202 -15.04 14.70 11.93
N LEU A 203 -14.21 13.75 12.37
CA LEU A 203 -12.77 13.96 12.54
C LEU A 203 -12.03 14.11 11.19
N LEU A 204 -12.55 13.54 10.10
CA LEU A 204 -12.00 13.76 8.76
C LEU A 204 -12.31 15.16 8.19
N LEU A 205 -13.35 15.82 8.71
CA LEU A 205 -13.78 17.15 8.26
C LEU A 205 -13.10 18.32 9.00
N ARG A 206 -12.35 18.03 10.07
CA ARG A 206 -11.53 19.02 10.78
C ARG A 206 -10.21 19.24 10.05
#